data_AF-A0A3D2NDC1-F1
#
_entry.id   AF-A0A3D2NDC1-F1
#
_cell.length_a   1.000
_cell.length_b   1.000
_cell.length_c   1.000
_cell.angle_alpha   90.00
_cell.angle_beta   90.00
_cell.angle_gamma   90.00
#
_symmetry.space_group_name_H-M   'P 1'
#
loop_
_entity.id
_entity.type
_entity.pdbx_description
1 polymer ?
#
loop_
_entity_poly.entity_id
_entity_poly.type
_entity_poly.pdbx_seq_one_letter_code
_entity_poly.pdbx_strand_id
1 'polypeptide(L)' 'GVYATFMPKPLGGQPGSGMHTHLSLFEGDVNAFYEEGAQYQLSKVGRQFIAGLLRHANEISAVTNQFVNSYKRLWG' A
#
# COMPACT_ATOMS: atom_id res chain seq x y z
N GLY A 1 26.89 6.33 -19.61
CA GLY A 1 25.42 6.32 -19.48
C GLY A 1 25.02 5.52 -18.25
N VAL A 2 23.76 5.61 -17.81
CA VAL A 2 23.19 4.83 -16.70
C VAL A 2 21.93 4.10 -17.14
N TYR A 3 21.55 3.02 -16.44
CA TYR A 3 20.34 2.24 -16.70
C TYR A 3 19.41 2.28 -15.48
N ALA A 4 18.25 2.92 -15.62
CA ALA A 4 17.23 2.96 -14.58
C ALA A 4 16.32 1.73 -14.65
N THR A 5 15.87 1.24 -13.49
CA THR A 5 14.94 0.10 -13.40
C THR A 5 13.98 0.28 -12.22
N PHE A 6 12.74 -0.18 -12.41
CA PHE A 6 11.70 -0.26 -11.36
C PHE A 6 11.51 -1.68 -10.84
N MET A 7 12.45 -2.58 -11.17
CA MET A 7 12.42 -3.96 -10.72
C MET A 7 12.36 -4.02 -9.17
N PRO A 8 11.43 -4.77 -8.56
CA PRO A 8 11.25 -4.74 -7.11
C PRO A 8 12.49 -5.15 -6.29
N LYS A 9 13.31 -6.07 -6.82
CA LYS A 9 14.52 -6.57 -6.19
C LYS A 9 15.57 -6.88 -7.27
N PRO A 10 16.34 -5.89 -7.72
CA PRO A 10 17.30 -6.09 -8.80
C PRO A 10 18.59 -6.78 -8.31
N LEU A 11 18.93 -6.62 -7.03
CA LEU A 11 20.17 -7.10 -6.42
C LEU A 11 19.88 -7.90 -5.14
N GLY A 12 20.55 -9.04 -5.00
CA GLY A 12 20.55 -9.80 -3.74
C GLY A 12 21.28 -9.03 -2.62
N GLY A 13 20.81 -9.14 -1.38
CA GLY A 13 21.43 -8.48 -0.22
C GLY A 13 21.24 -6.96 -0.11
N GLN A 14 20.75 -6.29 -1.14
CA GLN A 14 20.47 -4.84 -1.13
C GLN A 14 18.98 -4.54 -0.93
N PRO A 15 18.59 -3.35 -0.45
CA PRO A 15 17.20 -2.94 -0.41
C PRO A 15 16.53 -3.02 -1.79
N GLY A 16 15.25 -3.39 -1.80
CA GLY A 16 14.44 -3.39 -3.02
C GLY A 16 13.77 -2.04 -3.27
N SER A 17 13.05 -1.93 -4.38
CA SER A 17 12.22 -0.79 -4.73
C SER A 17 10.74 -1.10 -4.50
N GLY A 18 10.03 -0.20 -3.84
CA GLY A 18 8.59 -0.28 -3.61
C GLY A 18 7.89 0.99 -4.09
N MET A 19 6.59 0.88 -4.37
CA MET A 19 5.73 2.00 -4.73
C MET A 19 4.66 2.15 -3.66
N HIS A 20 4.95 2.91 -2.61
CA HIS A 20 3.97 3.19 -1.57
C HIS A 20 2.84 4.04 -2.16
N THR A 21 1.60 3.62 -1.93
CA THR A 21 0.41 4.27 -2.48
C THR A 21 -0.42 4.81 -1.33
N HIS A 22 -0.58 6.13 -1.27
CA HIS A 22 -1.45 6.78 -0.32
C HIS A 22 -2.86 6.84 -0.91
N LEU A 23 -3.85 6.41 -0.13
CA LEU A 23 -5.25 6.35 -0.53
C LEU A 23 -6.09 7.21 0.42
N SER A 24 -7.04 7.95 -0.15
CA SER A 24 -8.05 8.73 0.56
C SER A 24 -9.39 8.59 -0.18
N LEU A 25 -10.48 8.63 0.58
CA LEU A 25 -11.84 8.59 0.04
C LEU A 25 -12.50 9.94 0.28
N PHE A 26 -13.21 10.44 -0.74
CA PHE A 26 -13.92 11.71 -0.68
C PHE A 26 -15.41 11.51 -0.95
N GLU A 27 -16.24 12.18 -0.16
CA GLU A 27 -17.67 12.33 -0.40
C GLU A 27 -17.93 13.82 -0.70
N GLY A 28 -18.11 14.14 -1.98
CA GLY A 28 -18.02 15.52 -2.45
C GLY A 28 -16.62 16.09 -2.20
N ASP A 29 -16.54 17.26 -1.57
CA ASP A 29 -15.27 17.93 -1.25
C ASP A 29 -14.71 17.55 0.13
N VAL A 30 -15.34 16.62 0.85
CA VAL A 30 -14.96 16.22 2.21
C VAL A 30 -14.22 14.89 2.20
N ASN A 31 -13.04 14.85 2.84
CA ASN A 31 -12.30 13.62 3.04
C ASN A 31 -13.03 12.73 4.07
N ALA A 32 -13.61 11.64 3.59
CA ALA A 32 -14.42 10.72 4.37
C ALA A 32 -13.62 9.93 5.42
N PHE A 33 -12.29 9.95 5.38
CA PHE A 33 -11.45 9.29 6.40
C PHE A 33 -11.20 10.16 7.63
N TYR A 34 -11.45 11.47 7.58
CA TYR A 34 -11.23 12.36 8.71
C TYR A 34 -12.50 12.51 9.54
N GLU A 35 -12.37 12.49 10.87
CA GLU A 35 -13.46 12.80 11.81
C GLU A 35 -12.87 13.47 13.05
N GLU A 36 -13.23 14.73 13.29
CA GLU A 36 -12.81 15.46 14.48
C GLU A 36 -13.36 14.81 15.75
N GLY A 37 -12.52 14.68 16.79
CA GLY A 37 -12.89 14.05 18.06
C GLY A 37 -12.88 12.52 18.06
N ALA A 38 -12.77 11.85 16.90
CA ALA A 38 -12.57 10.41 16.84
C ALA A 38 -11.16 10.01 17.31
N GLN A 39 -10.99 8.76 17.76
CA GLN A 39 -9.66 8.22 18.07
C GLN A 39 -8.75 8.33 16.83
N TYR A 40 -7.56 8.91 17.01
CA TYR A 40 -6.61 9.23 15.94
C TYR A 40 -7.14 10.17 14.83
N GLN A 41 -8.24 10.88 15.10
CA GLN A 41 -8.96 11.71 14.11
C GLN A 41 -9.39 10.92 12.85
N LEU A 42 -9.55 9.60 13.00
CA LEU A 42 -9.88 8.68 11.92
C LEU A 42 -11.36 8.32 12.01
N SER A 43 -12.10 8.54 10.93
CA SER A 43 -13.54 8.27 10.89
C SER A 43 -13.86 6.77 10.99
N LYS A 44 -15.13 6.46 11.27
CA LYS A 44 -15.61 5.07 11.17
C LYS A 44 -15.38 4.49 9.77
N VAL A 45 -15.59 5.28 8.71
CA VAL A 45 -15.36 4.87 7.31
C VAL A 45 -13.88 4.57 7.06
N GLY A 46 -12.97 5.43 7.53
CA GLY A 46 -11.52 5.22 7.42
C GLY A 46 -11.08 3.93 8.12
N ARG A 47 -11.60 3.66 9.33
CA ARG A 47 -11.33 2.40 10.05
C ARG A 47 -11.84 1.18 9.30
N GLN A 48 -13.05 1.25 8.71
CA GLN A 48 -13.61 0.17 7.90
C GLN A 48 -12.82 -0.07 6.61
N PHE A 49 -12.33 0.99 5.96
CA PHE A 49 -11.45 0.89 4.80
C PHE A 49 -10.15 0.14 5.14
N ILE A 50 -9.49 0.50 6.25
CA ILE A 50 -8.30 -0.20 6.75
C ILE A 50 -8.62 -1.67 7.06
N ALA A 51 -9.76 -1.95 7.70
CA ALA A 51 -10.17 -3.33 7.98
C ALA A 51 -10.34 -4.16 6.70
N GLY A 52 -10.91 -3.58 5.64
CA GLY A 52 -10.99 -4.21 4.31
C GLY A 52 -9.61 -4.51 3.71
N LEU A 53 -8.70 -3.53 3.74
CA LEU A 53 -7.31 -3.74 3.27
C LEU A 53 -6.63 -4.89 4.02
N LEU A 54 -6.74 -4.93 5.34
CA LEU A 54 -6.17 -6.00 6.16
C LEU A 54 -6.81 -7.36 5.87
N ARG A 55 -8.13 -7.40 5.70
CA ARG A 55 -8.87 -8.64 5.40
C ARG A 55 -8.47 -9.26 4.06
N HIS A 56 -8.20 -8.43 3.05
CA HIS A 56 -7.93 -8.86 1.67
C HIS A 56 -6.45 -8.79 1.26
N ALA A 57 -5.55 -8.41 2.18
CA ALA A 57 -4.12 -8.21 1.90
C ALA A 57 -3.46 -9.37 1.15
N ASN A 58 -3.74 -10.61 1.55
CA ASN A 58 -3.19 -11.81 0.91
C ASN A 58 -3.67 -11.97 -0.54
N GLU A 59 -4.96 -11.74 -0.79
CA GLU A 59 -5.57 -11.92 -2.12
C GLU A 59 -5.10 -10.82 -3.08
N ILE A 60 -5.10 -9.56 -2.64
CA ILE A 60 -4.67 -8.43 -3.49
C ILE A 60 -3.14 -8.40 -3.70
N SER A 61 -2.38 -9.17 -2.92
CA SER A 61 -0.91 -9.27 -3.09
C SER A 61 -0.53 -9.82 -4.46
N ALA A 62 -1.35 -10.72 -5.03
CA ALA A 62 -1.13 -11.22 -6.39
C ALA A 62 -1.17 -10.12 -7.45
N VAL A 63 -1.96 -9.07 -7.24
CA VAL A 63 -2.06 -7.93 -8.15
C VAL A 63 -0.97 -6.89 -7.85
N THR A 64 -0.80 -6.54 -6.58
CA THR A 64 0.15 -5.48 -6.17
C THR A 64 1.62 -5.92 -6.24
N ASN A 65 1.89 -7.23 -6.30
CA ASN A 65 3.23 -7.82 -6.38
C ASN A 65 3.30 -8.87 -7.52
N GLN A 66 2.72 -8.56 -8.68
CA GLN A 66 2.43 -9.49 -9.78
C GLN A 66 3.56 -10.38 -10.33
N PHE A 67 4.83 -9.99 -10.21
CA PHE A 67 5.95 -10.80 -10.72
C PHE A 67 6.61 -11.66 -9.63
N VAL A 68 7.19 -12.80 -10.03
CA VAL A 68 8.06 -13.62 -9.16
C VAL A 68 9.11 -12.77 -8.45
N ASN A 69 9.68 -11.78 -9.15
CA ASN A 69 10.68 -10.89 -8.57
C ASN A 69 10.15 -9.98 -7.46
N SER A 70 8.86 -9.67 -7.46
CA SER A 70 8.21 -8.88 -6.41
C SER A 70 8.27 -9.61 -5.06
N TYR A 71 8.09 -10.93 -5.06
CA TYR A 71 8.14 -11.74 -3.85
C TYR A 71 9.55 -11.88 -3.27
N LYS A 72 10.59 -11.75 -4.10
CA LYS A 72 11.99 -11.66 -3.62
C LYS A 72 12.27 -10.39 -2.81
N ARG A 73 11.42 -9.37 -2.92
CA ARG A 73 11.47 -8.14 -2.11
C ARG A 73 10.74 -8.30 -0.77
N LEU A 74 9.66 -9.07 -0.74
CA LEU A 74 8.80 -9.27 0.44
C LEU A 74 9.32 -10.34 1.41
N TRP A 75 10.60 -10.65 1.32
CA TRP A 75 11.27 -11.61 2.17
C TRP A 75 12.02 -10.87 3.27
N GLY A 76 11.73 -11.22 4.53
CA GLY A 76 12.66 -11.09 5.65
C GLY A 76 13.42 -12.38 5.79
#